data_AF-K1U8I7-F1
#
_entry.id   AF-K1U8I7-F1
#
_cell.length_a   1.000
_cell.length_b   1.000
_cell.length_c   1.000
_cell.angle_alpha   90.00
_cell.angle_beta   90.00
_cell.angle_gamma   90.00
#
_symmetry.space_group_name_H-M   'P 1'
#
loop_
_entity.id
_entity.type
_entity.pdbx_description
1 polymer ?
#
loop_
_entity_poly.entity_id
_entity_poly.type
_entity_poly.pdbx_seq_one_letter_code
_entity_poly.pdbx_strand_id
1 'polypeptide(L)'
;SQTNIGNGQLIYSTHDIVNLNKETFRRDEIWFAEKDKDGISEIYALSDYILEDDKNAGKKVRNDATYNKDYLTGRYGAIPVLEEFEIDYEK
;
A
#
# COMPACT_ATOMS: atom_id res chain seq x y z
N SER A 1 8.04 29.37 3.52
CA SER A 1 8.75 29.00 2.28
C SER A 1 7.82 29.22 1.09
N GLN A 2 8.34 29.50 -0.11
CA GLN A 2 7.55 29.62 -1.35
C GLN A 2 7.29 28.21 -1.95
N THR A 3 6.65 27.33 -1.20
CA THR A 3 6.38 25.96 -1.65
C THR A 3 4.90 25.82 -1.95
N ASN A 4 4.56 25.27 -3.12
CA ASN A 4 3.18 25.07 -3.60
C ASN A 4 2.29 26.35 -3.62
N ILE A 5 2.78 27.44 -4.23
CA ILE A 5 2.08 28.75 -4.29
C ILE A 5 0.67 28.63 -4.92
N GLY A 6 0.45 27.66 -5.80
CA GLY A 6 -0.82 27.43 -6.49
C GLY A 6 -1.75 26.41 -5.84
N ASN A 7 -1.40 25.86 -4.66
CA ASN A 7 -2.16 24.77 -4.01
C ASN A 7 -2.44 23.58 -4.95
N GLY A 8 -1.48 23.22 -5.80
CA GLY A 8 -1.57 22.05 -6.66
C GLY A 8 -1.58 20.76 -5.84
N GLN A 9 -2.28 19.75 -6.35
CA GLN A 9 -2.28 18.40 -5.77
C GLN A 9 -1.38 17.50 -6.63
N LEU A 10 -0.51 16.72 -5.97
CA LEU A 10 0.30 15.69 -6.62
C LEU A 10 -0.31 14.32 -6.29
N ILE A 11 -0.65 13.57 -7.32
CA ILE A 11 -1.05 12.16 -7.21
C ILE A 11 -0.09 11.37 -8.11
N TYR A 12 0.52 10.34 -7.55
CA TYR A 12 1.42 9.46 -8.28
C TYR A 12 1.31 8.04 -7.73
N SER A 13 1.65 7.07 -8.56
CA SER A 13 1.77 5.66 -8.19
C SER A 13 3.21 5.20 -8.39
N THR A 14 3.72 4.36 -7.49
CA THR A 14 5.07 3.81 -7.59
C THR A 14 5.11 2.39 -7.03
N HIS A 15 6.04 1.58 -7.52
CA HIS A 15 6.42 0.31 -6.88
C HIS A 15 7.57 0.48 -5.88
N ASP A 16 8.15 1.68 -5.76
CA ASP A 16 9.23 1.99 -4.82
C ASP A 16 8.68 2.24 -3.40
N ILE A 17 9.26 1.56 -2.42
CA ILE A 17 8.91 1.63 -1.00
C ILE A 17 9.63 2.75 -0.22
N VAL A 18 10.62 3.43 -0.82
CA VAL A 18 11.41 4.47 -0.14
C VAL A 18 10.53 5.57 0.44
N ASN A 19 9.49 5.95 -0.32
CA ASN A 19 8.54 6.99 0.07
C ASN A 19 7.40 6.48 0.97
N LEU A 20 7.32 5.17 1.23
CA LEU A 20 6.30 4.56 2.09
C LEU A 20 6.68 4.73 3.57
N ASN A 21 6.67 5.96 4.05
CA ASN A 21 7.07 6.31 5.40
C ASN A 21 6.22 7.49 5.95
N LYS A 22 6.21 7.63 7.27
CA LYS A 22 5.38 8.63 7.98
C LYS A 22 5.98 10.04 7.92
N GLU A 23 7.25 10.16 7.58
CA GLU A 23 7.97 11.43 7.44
C GLU A 23 7.58 12.15 6.14
N THR A 24 7.13 11.40 5.13
CA THR A 24 6.75 11.91 3.81
C THR A 24 5.24 12.04 3.65
N PHE A 25 4.47 11.03 4.06
CA PHE A 25 3.01 11.00 3.88
C PHE A 25 2.29 10.55 5.15
N ARG A 26 1.08 11.09 5.36
CA ARG A 26 0.14 10.60 6.36
C ARG A 26 -0.51 9.30 5.87
N ARG A 27 -1.02 8.48 6.79
CA ARG A 27 -1.66 7.18 6.44
C ARG A 27 -2.93 7.32 5.58
N ASP A 28 -3.61 8.46 5.61
CA ASP A 28 -4.76 8.78 4.74
C ASP A 28 -4.34 9.25 3.33
N GLU A 29 -3.05 9.54 3.14
CA GLU A 29 -2.45 9.96 1.86
C GLU A 29 -1.78 8.79 1.13
N ILE A 30 -1.72 7.61 1.77
CA ILE A 30 -1.13 6.39 1.22
C ILE A 30 -2.26 5.44 0.83
N TRP A 31 -2.26 5.02 -0.44
CA TRP A 31 -3.26 4.13 -1.02
C TRP A 31 -2.55 2.93 -1.64
N PHE A 32 -3.09 1.74 -1.42
CA PHE A 32 -2.61 0.50 -2.03
C PHE A 32 -3.60 0.06 -3.11
N ALA A 33 -3.09 -0.62 -4.12
CA ALA A 33 -3.88 -1.33 -5.11
C ALA A 33 -3.55 -2.82 -4.99
N GLU A 34 -4.54 -3.63 -4.64
CA GLU A 34 -4.42 -5.08 -4.54
C GLU A 34 -5.24 -5.73 -5.66
N LYS A 35 -4.66 -6.72 -6.33
CA LYS A 35 -5.35 -7.49 -7.37
C LYS A 35 -5.72 -8.85 -6.79
N ASP A 36 -6.99 -9.21 -6.89
CA ASP A 36 -7.46 -10.53 -6.51
C ASP A 36 -7.14 -11.60 -7.58
N LYS A 37 -7.54 -12.84 -7.30
CA LYS A 37 -7.29 -13.99 -8.18
C LYS A 37 -8.09 -13.93 -9.49
N ASP A 38 -9.23 -13.26 -9.50
CA ASP A 38 -10.08 -13.07 -10.68
C ASP A 38 -9.61 -11.87 -11.52
N GLY A 39 -8.61 -11.16 -11.02
CA GLY A 39 -7.95 -10.04 -11.65
C GLY A 39 -8.63 -8.68 -11.43
N ILE A 40 -9.56 -8.62 -10.49
CA ILE A 40 -10.22 -7.40 -10.04
C ILE A 40 -9.26 -6.67 -9.11
N SER A 41 -9.11 -5.36 -9.30
CA SER A 41 -8.27 -4.53 -8.44
C SER A 41 -9.13 -3.75 -7.44
N GLU A 42 -8.77 -3.87 -6.16
CA GLU A 42 -9.32 -3.08 -5.08
C GLU A 42 -8.28 -2.02 -4.65
N ILE A 43 -8.76 -0.82 -4.35
CA ILE A 43 -7.91 0.28 -3.89
C ILE A 43 -8.40 0.71 -2.52
N TYR A 44 -7.50 0.79 -1.55
CA TYR A 44 -7.82 1.15 -0.17
C TYR A 44 -6.73 2.02 0.46
N ALA A 45 -7.13 2.91 1.36
CA ALA A 45 -6.21 3.76 2.10
C ALA A 45 -5.59 3.00 3.28
N LEU A 46 -4.32 3.29 3.60
CA LEU A 46 -3.65 2.72 4.77
C LEU A 46 -4.37 3.10 6.09
N SER A 47 -5.05 4.25 6.13
CA SER A 47 -5.88 4.68 7.26
C SER A 47 -7.11 3.82 7.53
N ASP A 48 -7.60 3.14 6.50
CA ASP A 48 -8.81 2.33 6.54
C ASP A 48 -8.48 0.85 6.74
N TYR A 49 -7.23 0.47 6.51
CA TYR A 49 -6.76 -0.89 6.74
C TYR A 49 -6.86 -1.29 8.22
N ILE A 50 -7.51 -2.43 8.46
CA ILE A 50 -7.70 -3.02 9.78
C ILE A 50 -6.77 -4.22 9.87
N LEU A 51 -5.78 -4.12 10.76
CA LEU A 51 -4.92 -5.25 11.09
C LEU A 51 -5.69 -6.19 12.01
N GLU A 52 -5.80 -7.45 11.61
CA GLU A 52 -6.20 -8.53 12.51
C GLU A 52 -5.03 -8.83 13.45
N ASP A 53 -5.27 -8.70 14.76
CA ASP A 53 -4.31 -9.09 15.81
C ASP A 53 -4.69 -10.48 16.34
N ASP A 54 -3.74 -11.18 16.98
CA ASP A 54 -3.89 -12.53 17.55
C ASP A 54 -5.06 -12.66 18.55
N LYS A 55 -5.64 -11.52 18.96
CA LYS A 55 -6.77 -11.39 19.89
C LYS A 55 -8.11 -11.10 19.19
N ASN A 56 -8.19 -11.18 17.86
CA ASN A 56 -9.36 -10.83 17.05
C ASN A 56 -9.89 -9.39 17.29
N ALA A 57 -9.02 -8.50 17.79
CA ALA A 57 -9.35 -7.09 17.97
C ALA A 57 -8.81 -6.32 16.76
N GLY A 58 -9.66 -6.10 15.76
CA GLY A 58 -9.30 -5.33 14.57
C GLY A 58 -8.76 -3.94 14.95
N LYS A 59 -7.50 -3.67 14.61
CA LYS A 59 -6.83 -2.42 14.97
C LYS A 59 -6.38 -1.66 13.73
N LYS A 60 -6.73 -0.38 13.68
CA LYS A 60 -6.23 0.53 12.63
C LYS A 60 -4.72 0.72 12.74
N VAL A 61 -4.06 0.89 11.60
CA VAL A 61 -2.64 1.20 11.50
C VAL A 61 -2.32 2.47 12.29
N ARG A 62 -1.37 2.41 13.23
CA ARG A 62 -1.02 3.57 14.06
C ARG A 62 -0.21 4.59 13.25
N ASN A 63 -0.34 5.87 13.59
CA ASN A 63 0.40 6.96 12.94
C ASN A 63 1.93 6.85 13.09
N ASP A 64 2.41 6.10 14.10
CA ASP A 64 3.82 5.93 14.40
C ASP A 64 4.40 4.59 13.88
N ALA A 65 3.60 3.79 13.18
CA ALA A 65 4.01 2.51 12.62
C ALA A 65 5.10 2.64 11.54
N THR A 66 5.79 1.53 11.26
CA THR A 66 6.86 1.48 10.27
C THR A 66 6.29 1.00 8.94
N TYR A 67 5.67 1.91 8.20
CA TYR A 67 4.82 1.58 7.02
C TYR A 67 5.54 0.71 5.98
N ASN A 68 6.74 1.08 5.54
CA ASN A 68 7.53 0.30 4.59
C ASN A 68 7.80 -1.14 5.06
N LYS A 69 8.20 -1.33 6.32
CA LYS A 69 8.51 -2.65 6.89
C LYS A 69 7.24 -3.49 7.02
N ASP A 70 6.16 -2.90 7.50
CA ASP A 70 4.89 -3.59 7.65
C ASP A 70 4.31 -3.98 6.27
N TYR A 71 4.47 -3.12 5.25
CA TYR A 71 4.13 -3.46 3.87
C TYR A 71 4.95 -4.63 3.34
N LEU A 72 6.28 -4.60 3.47
CA LEU A 72 7.17 -5.68 3.02
C LEU A 72 6.94 -7.02 3.72
N THR A 73 6.39 -7.00 4.92
CA THR A 73 6.03 -8.22 5.67
C THR A 73 4.62 -8.72 5.36
N GLY A 74 3.90 -8.04 4.46
CA GLY A 74 2.60 -8.45 3.95
C GLY A 74 1.43 -8.02 4.81
N ARG A 75 1.68 -7.20 5.85
CA ARG A 75 0.66 -6.82 6.82
C ARG A 75 -0.44 -5.94 6.24
N TYR A 76 -0.20 -5.32 5.09
CA TYR A 76 -1.18 -4.45 4.42
C TYR A 76 -1.75 -5.05 3.15
N GLY A 77 -1.49 -6.33 2.84
CA GLY A 77 -1.79 -6.89 1.53
C GLY A 77 -1.00 -6.18 0.41
N ALA A 78 -1.51 -6.24 -0.81
CA ALA A 78 -0.96 -5.56 -1.99
C ALA A 78 0.53 -5.84 -2.27
N ILE A 79 1.10 -6.90 -1.68
CA ILE A 79 2.45 -7.35 -1.97
C ILE A 79 2.48 -7.91 -3.40
N PRO A 80 3.54 -7.64 -4.18
CA PRO A 80 3.74 -8.29 -5.46
C PRO A 80 3.74 -9.81 -5.33
N VAL A 81 2.80 -10.47 -6.00
CA VAL A 81 2.78 -11.92 -6.13
C VAL A 81 3.86 -12.32 -7.14
N LEU A 82 4.91 -12.97 -6.65
CA LEU A 82 5.96 -13.55 -7.48
C LEU A 82 5.55 -15.00 -7.82
N GLU A 83 4.64 -15.15 -8.77
CA GLU A 83 4.30 -16.45 -9.34
C GLU A 83 5.17 -16.73 -10.57
N GLU A 84 5.61 -17.98 -10.72
CA GLU A 84 6.27 -18.45 -11.93
C GLU A 84 5.19 -18.57 -13.02
N PHE A 85 5.25 -17.69 -14.02
CA PHE A 85 4.34 -17.76 -15.15
C PHE A 85 4.78 -18.91 -16.06
N GLU A 86 3.98 -19.98 -16.14
CA GLU A 86 4.12 -20.97 -17.22
C GLU A 86 3.72 -20.28 -18.54
N ILE A 87 4.71 -20.02 -19.38
CA ILE A 87 4.47 -19.50 -20.73
C ILE A 87 4.09 -20.70 -21.61
N ASP A 88 2.79 -20.86 -21.86
CA ASP A 88 2.31 -21.79 -22.86
C ASP A 88 2.72 -21.29 -24.25
N TYR A 89 3.69 -21.98 -24.86
CA TYR A 89 4.00 -21.79 -26.27
C TYR A 89 2.95 -22.52 -27.10
N GLU A 90 2.02 -21.77 -27.71
CA GLU A 90 1.17 -22.32 -28.77
C GLU A 90 2.05 -22.85 -29.91
N LYS A 91 1.79 -24.10 -30.34
CA LYS A 91 2.49 -24.78 -31.44
C LYS A 91 1.96 -24.38 -32.80
#